data_AF-A0A955XB25-F1
#
_entry.id   AF-A0A955XB25-F1
#
_cell.length_a   1.000
_cell.length_b   1.000
_cell.length_c   1.000
_cell.angle_alpha   90.00
_cell.angle_beta   90.00
_cell.angle_gamma   90.00
#
_symmetry.space_group_name_H-M   'P 1'
#
loop_
_entity.id
_entity.type
_entity.pdbx_description
1 polymer ?
#
loop_
_entity_poly.entity_id
_entity_poly.type
_entity_poly.pdbx_seq_one_letter_code
_entity_poly.pdbx_strand_id
1 'polypeptide(L)'
;AFRLLLLLDRDYEREPGWRTDQGAAGNVKESQFVWSRHSIESVLIEPRTLAIWLKAFLGESTPPELPAIIERAVAKADTDEELQQSAEEQLVAELLRGKVRDAKNEQQAVVRVLREARKAVSDAPAVWQRGKDRAARVLGAIREELGHEQRSQLPTDVIRLLARLDLARVPSPAAAVPPEVSAVLEHMTQGA
;
A
#
# COMPACT_ATOMS: atom_id res chain seq x y z
N ALA A 1 22.19 1.64 -23.93
CA ALA A 1 21.13 2.63 -23.64
C ALA A 1 20.92 2.65 -22.13
N PHE A 2 20.92 3.82 -21.51
CA PHE A 2 20.64 3.94 -20.08
C PHE A 2 19.15 3.68 -19.84
N ARG A 3 18.78 2.96 -18.78
CA ARG A 3 17.39 2.65 -18.46
C ARG A 3 17.01 3.36 -17.17
N LEU A 4 15.91 4.11 -17.22
CA LEU A 4 15.32 4.77 -16.07
C LEU A 4 13.99 4.09 -15.76
N LEU A 5 13.82 3.66 -14.52
CA LEU A 5 12.55 3.14 -14.01
C LEU A 5 12.04 4.06 -12.91
N LEU A 6 10.85 4.63 -13.11
CA LEU A 6 10.16 5.41 -12.09
C LEU A 6 9.08 4.55 -11.44
N LEU A 7 9.15 4.43 -10.11
CA LEU A 7 8.12 3.80 -9.29
C LEU A 7 7.28 4.90 -8.66
N LEU A 8 5.98 4.87 -8.92
CA LEU A 8 5.06 5.94 -8.56
C LEU A 8 3.98 5.38 -7.65
N ASP A 9 3.67 6.15 -6.60
CA ASP A 9 2.48 5.93 -5.81
C ASP A 9 1.24 6.14 -6.68
N ARG A 10 0.21 5.32 -6.43
CA ARG A 10 -1.09 5.49 -7.09
C ARG A 10 -1.68 6.85 -6.71
N ASP A 11 -1.48 7.23 -5.44
CA ASP A 11 -2.06 8.41 -4.84
C ASP A 11 -3.56 8.49 -5.20
N TYR A 12 -4.07 9.71 -5.39
CA TYR A 12 -5.47 9.97 -5.76
C TYR A 12 -5.65 10.22 -7.28
N GLU A 13 -4.56 10.11 -8.05
CA GLU A 13 -4.49 10.64 -9.42
C GLU A 13 -4.20 9.57 -10.49
N ARG A 14 -3.45 8.51 -10.16
CA ARG A 14 -2.86 7.63 -11.17
C ARG A 14 -3.60 6.30 -11.27
N GLU A 15 -3.78 5.83 -12.50
CA GLU A 15 -4.15 4.43 -12.76
C GLU A 15 -2.94 3.51 -12.62
N PRO A 16 -3.12 2.31 -12.03
CA PRO A 16 -2.04 1.39 -11.72
C PRO A 16 -1.48 0.69 -12.96
N GLY A 17 -0.26 0.16 -12.83
CA GLY A 17 0.41 -0.66 -13.85
C GLY A 17 1.53 0.05 -14.60
N TRP A 18 2.01 -0.62 -15.64
CA TRP A 18 3.14 -0.16 -16.47
C TRP A 18 2.71 0.94 -17.43
N ARG A 19 3.51 2.00 -17.49
CA ARG A 19 3.43 3.04 -18.51
C ARG A 19 4.77 3.13 -19.22
N THR A 20 4.75 2.99 -20.53
CA THR A 20 5.94 3.20 -21.35
C THR A 20 5.81 4.58 -21.96
N ASP A 21 6.71 5.49 -21.58
CA ASP A 21 6.76 6.78 -22.22
C ASP A 21 7.50 6.64 -23.54
N GLN A 22 6.84 6.99 -24.65
CA GLN A 22 7.49 7.00 -25.98
C GLN A 22 8.35 8.25 -26.19
N GLY A 23 8.39 9.17 -25.23
CA GLY A 23 9.07 10.46 -25.31
C GLY A 23 10.52 10.49 -24.80
N ALA A 24 11.23 9.36 -24.73
CA ALA A 24 12.58 9.39 -24.19
C ALA A 24 13.54 10.13 -25.16
N ALA A 25 14.00 11.31 -24.75
CA ALA A 25 14.97 12.09 -25.50
C ALA A 25 16.35 11.39 -25.48
N GLY A 26 16.85 11.00 -26.65
CA GLY A 26 18.20 10.45 -26.81
C GLY A 26 18.33 8.96 -26.49
N ASN A 27 19.35 8.59 -25.69
CA ASN A 27 19.77 7.20 -25.40
C ASN A 27 19.19 6.62 -24.09
N VAL A 28 18.23 7.31 -23.49
CA VAL A 28 17.53 6.86 -22.27
C VAL A 28 16.28 6.10 -22.70
N LYS A 29 15.97 4.97 -22.03
CA LYS A 29 14.66 4.32 -22.11
C LYS A 29 13.99 4.49 -20.76
N GLU A 30 12.88 5.22 -20.72
CA GLU A 30 12.12 5.45 -19.50
C GLU A 30 10.91 4.50 -19.44
N SER A 31 10.79 3.81 -18.31
CA SER A 31 9.61 3.03 -17.93
C SER A 31 9.06 3.59 -16.62
N GLN A 32 7.74 3.60 -16.47
CA GLN A 32 7.09 3.97 -15.22
C GLN A 32 6.20 2.81 -14.76
N PHE A 33 6.12 2.61 -13.44
CA PHE A 33 5.22 1.67 -12.81
C PHE A 33 4.46 2.35 -11.68
N VAL A 34 3.13 2.22 -11.69
CA VAL A 34 2.26 2.74 -10.64
C VAL A 34 1.72 1.57 -9.82
N TRP A 35 1.88 1.61 -8.50
CA TRP A 35 1.38 0.55 -7.60
C TRP A 35 -0.15 0.37 -7.71
N SER A 36 -0.68 -0.83 -7.48
CA SER A 36 -2.15 -1.03 -7.45
C SER A 36 -2.84 -0.41 -6.24
N ARG A 37 -2.09 -0.22 -5.16
CA ARG A 37 -2.53 0.37 -3.89
C ARG A 37 -1.98 1.79 -3.76
N HIS A 38 -2.40 2.51 -2.73
CA HIS A 38 -2.00 3.91 -2.53
C HIS A 38 -0.49 4.12 -2.68
N SER A 39 0.32 3.30 -2.00
CA SER A 39 1.78 3.33 -2.04
C SER A 39 2.36 1.92 -1.87
N ILE A 40 3.70 1.81 -1.97
CA ILE A 40 4.39 0.54 -1.75
C ILE A 40 4.10 -0.05 -0.36
N GLU A 41 3.97 0.75 0.70
CA GLU A 41 3.67 0.24 2.04
C GLU A 41 2.35 -0.55 2.07
N SER A 42 1.33 -0.10 1.32
CA SER A 42 0.06 -0.82 1.18
C SER A 42 0.22 -2.17 0.48
N VAL A 43 1.15 -2.27 -0.47
CA VAL A 43 1.49 -3.53 -1.15
C VAL A 43 2.26 -4.46 -0.20
N LEU A 44 3.13 -3.90 0.64
CA LEU A 44 3.92 -4.67 1.59
C LEU A 44 3.04 -5.30 2.69
N ILE A 45 1.98 -4.63 3.14
CA ILE A 45 1.08 -5.16 4.19
C ILE A 45 0.00 -6.15 3.68
N GLU A 46 0.12 -6.67 2.45
CA GLU A 46 -0.80 -7.71 1.98
C GLU A 46 -0.75 -8.97 2.87
N PRO A 47 -1.89 -9.58 3.24
CA PRO A 47 -1.95 -10.58 4.30
C PRO A 47 -0.96 -11.74 4.15
N ARG A 48 -0.82 -12.26 2.93
CA ARG A 48 0.08 -13.38 2.63
C ARG A 48 1.55 -13.02 2.86
N THR A 49 1.98 -11.88 2.34
CA THR A 49 3.36 -11.41 2.44
C THR A 49 3.68 -11.02 3.88
N LEU A 50 2.77 -10.27 4.51
CA LEU A 50 2.91 -9.85 5.89
C LEU A 50 3.00 -11.05 6.85
N ALA A 51 2.25 -12.12 6.61
CA ALA A 51 2.35 -13.35 7.41
C ALA A 51 3.74 -14.00 7.33
N ILE A 52 4.40 -13.98 6.18
CA ILE A 52 5.75 -14.52 6.02
C ILE A 52 6.75 -13.69 6.82
N TRP A 53 6.68 -12.36 6.73
CA TRP A 53 7.56 -11.48 7.47
C TRP A 53 7.33 -11.54 8.97
N LEU A 54 6.08 -11.58 9.42
CA LEU A 54 5.77 -11.70 10.85
C LEU A 54 6.23 -13.04 11.41
N LYS A 55 6.11 -14.15 10.67
CA LYS A 55 6.71 -15.44 11.06
C LYS A 55 8.22 -15.36 11.19
N ALA A 56 8.88 -14.74 10.22
CA ALA A 56 10.33 -14.56 10.26
C ALA A 56 10.78 -13.64 11.42
N PHE A 57 9.98 -12.63 11.76
CA PHE A 57 10.23 -11.72 12.86
C PHE A 57 10.01 -12.36 14.24
N LEU A 58 8.87 -13.05 14.42
CA LEU A 58 8.44 -13.61 15.71
C LEU A 58 9.14 -14.94 16.01
N GLY A 59 9.57 -15.68 14.99
CA GLY A 59 10.24 -16.95 15.15
C GLY A 59 9.39 -17.97 15.91
N GLU A 60 9.95 -18.60 16.94
CA GLU A 60 9.23 -19.58 17.78
C GLU A 60 8.06 -18.97 18.56
N SER A 61 8.04 -17.65 18.72
CA SER A 61 6.94 -16.92 19.36
C SER A 61 5.76 -16.63 18.42
N THR A 62 5.77 -17.18 17.19
CA THR A 62 4.67 -17.00 16.24
C THR A 62 3.40 -17.69 16.76
N PRO A 63 2.29 -16.94 16.98
CA PRO A 63 1.04 -17.57 17.35
C PRO A 63 0.46 -18.40 16.19
N PRO A 64 -0.12 -19.59 16.45
CA PRO A 64 -0.70 -20.42 15.38
C PRO A 64 -1.85 -19.71 14.64
N GLU A 65 -2.55 -18.80 15.31
CA GLU A 65 -3.64 -17.99 14.79
C GLU A 65 -3.17 -16.71 14.06
N LEU A 66 -1.87 -16.52 13.83
CA LEU A 66 -1.32 -15.33 13.15
C LEU A 66 -2.07 -14.93 11.88
N PRO A 67 -2.43 -15.85 10.95
CA PRO A 67 -3.22 -15.48 9.78
C PRO A 67 -4.54 -14.81 10.13
N ALA A 68 -5.25 -15.33 11.14
CA ALA A 68 -6.52 -14.75 11.58
C ALA A 68 -6.34 -13.38 12.28
N ILE A 69 -5.23 -13.20 13.01
CA ILE A 69 -4.87 -11.89 13.59
C ILE A 69 -4.64 -10.86 12.47
N ILE A 70 -3.92 -11.22 11.42
CA ILE A 70 -3.66 -10.34 10.28
C ILE A 70 -4.96 -9.94 9.57
N GLU A 71 -5.83 -10.90 9.27
CA GLU A 71 -7.12 -10.62 8.62
C GLU A 71 -7.98 -9.66 9.46
N ARG A 72 -8.06 -9.86 10.78
CA ARG A 72 -8.78 -8.93 11.68
C ARG A 72 -8.14 -7.55 11.71
N ALA A 73 -6.81 -7.47 11.74
CA ALA A 73 -6.09 -6.20 11.75
C ALA A 73 -6.32 -5.41 10.45
N VAL A 74 -6.31 -6.09 9.30
CA VAL A 74 -6.62 -5.50 8.00
C VAL A 74 -8.07 -5.01 7.94
N ALA A 75 -9.02 -5.85 8.36
CA ALA A 75 -10.44 -5.47 8.42
C ALA A 75 -10.67 -4.27 9.35
N LYS A 76 -9.96 -4.21 10.48
CA LYS A 76 -10.02 -3.07 11.41
C LYS A 76 -9.50 -1.78 10.75
N ALA A 77 -8.43 -1.85 9.97
CA ALA A 77 -7.91 -0.71 9.22
C ALA A 77 -8.85 -0.29 8.08
N ASP A 78 -9.55 -1.23 7.43
CA ASP A 78 -10.54 -0.94 6.40
C ASP A 78 -11.71 -0.10 6.92
N THR A 79 -12.09 -0.30 8.18
CA THR A 79 -13.19 0.41 8.85
C THR A 79 -12.73 1.48 9.84
N ASP A 80 -11.45 1.85 9.84
CA ASP A 80 -10.92 2.86 10.77
C ASP A 80 -11.38 4.26 10.35
N GLU A 81 -12.12 4.93 11.24
CA GLU A 81 -12.78 6.21 10.95
C GLU A 81 -11.79 7.31 10.57
N GLU A 82 -10.63 7.39 11.24
CA GLU A 82 -9.60 8.39 10.95
C GLU A 82 -8.97 8.16 9.57
N LEU A 83 -8.66 6.90 9.24
CA LEU A 83 -8.13 6.56 7.92
C LEU A 83 -9.14 6.82 6.80
N GLN A 84 -10.42 6.49 7.02
CA GLN A 84 -11.49 6.74 6.05
C GLN A 84 -11.68 8.24 5.82
N GLN A 85 -11.81 9.02 6.90
CA GLN A 85 -11.98 10.46 6.80
C GLN A 85 -10.82 11.11 6.06
N SER A 86 -9.57 10.77 6.42
CA SER A 86 -8.37 11.29 5.76
C SER A 86 -8.35 10.97 4.26
N ALA A 87 -8.66 9.72 3.89
CA ALA A 87 -8.72 9.32 2.48
C ALA A 87 -9.84 10.04 1.71
N GLU A 88 -11.01 10.23 2.33
CA GLU A 88 -12.13 10.97 1.74
C GLU A 88 -11.75 12.43 1.46
N GLU A 89 -11.19 13.13 2.44
CA GLU A 89 -10.79 14.53 2.32
C GLU A 89 -9.78 14.75 1.18
N GLN A 90 -8.79 13.85 1.06
CA GLN A 90 -7.79 13.92 -0.01
C GLN A 90 -8.40 13.62 -1.39
N LEU A 91 -9.25 12.59 -1.50
CA LEU A 91 -9.90 12.26 -2.76
C LEU A 91 -10.89 13.35 -3.21
N VAL A 92 -11.61 13.98 -2.28
CA VAL A 92 -12.46 15.14 -2.57
C VAL A 92 -11.64 16.29 -3.12
N ALA A 93 -10.51 16.62 -2.47
CA ALA A 93 -9.63 17.69 -2.93
C ALA A 93 -9.16 17.44 -4.36
N GLU A 94 -8.83 16.19 -4.71
CA GLU A 94 -8.40 15.83 -6.06
C GLU A 94 -9.54 15.89 -7.08
N LEU A 95 -10.69 15.31 -6.76
CA LEU A 95 -11.86 15.34 -7.64
C LEU A 95 -12.36 16.77 -7.90
N LEU A 96 -12.24 17.68 -6.93
CA LEU A 96 -12.60 19.10 -7.09
C LEU A 96 -11.61 19.84 -8.00
N ARG A 97 -10.30 19.57 -7.89
CA ARG A 97 -9.29 20.15 -8.83
C ARG A 97 -9.64 19.84 -10.28
N GLY A 98 -10.16 18.64 -10.56
CA GLY A 98 -10.54 18.22 -11.91
C GLY A 98 -11.91 18.72 -12.40
N LYS A 99 -12.86 19.07 -11.51
CA LYS A 99 -14.29 19.25 -11.88
C LYS A 99 -14.88 20.64 -11.65
N VAL A 100 -14.23 21.54 -10.89
CA VAL A 100 -14.82 22.84 -10.51
C VAL A 100 -14.78 23.90 -11.64
N ARG A 101 -14.02 23.69 -12.71
CA ARG A 101 -13.97 24.66 -13.83
C ARG A 101 -15.24 24.74 -14.70
N ASP A 102 -16.07 23.69 -14.74
CA ASP A 102 -17.14 23.56 -15.75
C ASP A 102 -18.58 23.49 -15.17
N ALA A 103 -18.76 23.59 -13.86
CA ALA A 103 -20.07 23.37 -13.24
C ALA A 103 -20.93 24.64 -13.17
N LYS A 104 -22.03 24.70 -13.93
CA LYS A 104 -23.09 25.74 -13.81
C LYS A 104 -23.79 25.75 -12.43
N ASN A 105 -23.61 24.73 -11.61
CA ASN A 105 -24.19 24.62 -10.27
C ASN A 105 -23.18 23.99 -9.30
N GLU A 106 -22.26 24.83 -8.84
CA GLU A 106 -21.10 24.47 -8.00
C GLU A 106 -21.50 23.65 -6.77
N GLN A 107 -22.60 24.01 -6.10
CA GLN A 107 -23.04 23.35 -4.87
C GLN A 107 -23.50 21.90 -5.11
N GLN A 108 -24.20 21.63 -6.23
CA GLN A 108 -24.56 20.26 -6.60
C GLN A 108 -23.34 19.43 -7.01
N ALA A 109 -22.35 20.06 -7.66
CA ALA A 109 -21.10 19.40 -8.02
C ALA A 109 -20.31 18.96 -6.78
N VAL A 110 -20.21 19.83 -5.77
CA VAL A 110 -19.54 19.50 -4.49
C VAL A 110 -20.21 18.32 -3.79
N VAL A 111 -21.55 18.32 -3.68
CA VAL A 111 -22.29 17.21 -3.04
C VAL A 111 -22.07 15.89 -3.79
N ARG A 112 -22.04 15.92 -5.13
CA ARG A 112 -21.75 14.73 -5.94
C ARG A 112 -20.34 14.20 -5.69
N VAL A 113 -19.34 15.09 -5.66
CA VAL A 113 -17.94 14.72 -5.40
C VAL A 113 -17.79 14.10 -4.01
N LEU A 114 -18.40 14.68 -2.99
CA LEU A 114 -18.38 14.11 -1.63
C LEU A 114 -18.95 12.68 -1.59
N ARG A 115 -20.07 12.44 -2.29
CA ARG A 115 -20.68 11.10 -2.37
C ARG A 115 -19.79 10.11 -3.14
N GLU A 116 -19.20 10.56 -4.24
CA GLU A 116 -18.29 9.76 -5.07
C GLU A 116 -17.05 9.35 -4.27
N ALA A 117 -16.42 10.29 -3.56
CA ALA A 117 -15.25 10.03 -2.74
C ALA A 117 -15.55 9.05 -1.60
N ARG A 118 -16.62 9.27 -0.83
CA ARG A 118 -17.09 8.35 0.22
C ARG A 118 -17.27 6.94 -0.28
N LYS A 119 -17.97 6.79 -1.41
CA LYS A 119 -18.22 5.49 -2.00
C LYS A 119 -16.90 4.83 -2.44
N ALA A 120 -16.03 5.56 -3.13
CA ALA A 120 -14.76 5.02 -3.60
C ALA A 120 -13.86 4.55 -2.44
N VAL A 121 -13.73 5.36 -1.38
CA VAL A 121 -12.96 5.01 -0.18
C VAL A 121 -13.54 3.79 0.53
N SER A 122 -14.87 3.73 0.70
CA SER A 122 -15.53 2.59 1.33
C SER A 122 -15.45 1.31 0.51
N ASP A 123 -15.51 1.39 -0.82
CA ASP A 123 -15.47 0.21 -1.69
C ASP A 123 -14.05 -0.38 -1.78
N ALA A 124 -13.01 0.46 -1.65
CA ALA A 124 -11.61 0.06 -1.84
C ALA A 124 -10.65 0.77 -0.87
N PRO A 125 -10.77 0.59 0.46
CA PRO A 125 -9.98 1.33 1.46
C PRO A 125 -8.48 1.15 1.28
N ALA A 126 -8.00 -0.06 0.95
CA ALA A 126 -6.59 -0.33 0.69
C ALA A 126 -6.00 0.44 -0.51
N VAL A 127 -6.84 0.95 -1.41
CA VAL A 127 -6.43 1.76 -2.57
C VAL A 127 -6.28 3.23 -2.17
N TRP A 128 -7.19 3.74 -1.33
CA TRP A 128 -7.30 5.18 -1.06
C TRP A 128 -6.69 5.62 0.27
N GLN A 129 -6.55 4.73 1.24
CA GLN A 129 -5.88 5.05 2.49
C GLN A 129 -4.37 5.10 2.29
N ARG A 130 -3.73 6.15 2.82
CA ARG A 130 -2.27 6.33 2.79
C ARG A 130 -1.56 5.11 3.34
N GLY A 131 -0.65 4.53 2.55
CA GLY A 131 -0.07 3.23 2.89
C GLY A 131 0.72 3.22 4.19
N LYS A 132 1.45 4.29 4.50
CA LYS A 132 2.17 4.42 5.77
C LYS A 132 1.23 4.40 6.98
N ASP A 133 0.15 5.18 6.95
CA ASP A 133 -0.79 5.30 8.06
C ASP A 133 -1.60 4.01 8.23
N ARG A 134 -2.03 3.43 7.11
CA ARG A 134 -2.69 2.13 7.07
C ARG A 134 -1.79 1.02 7.62
N ALA A 135 -0.54 0.95 7.19
CA ALA A 135 0.43 -0.03 7.69
C ALA A 135 0.65 0.11 9.20
N ALA A 136 0.73 1.35 9.71
CA ALA A 136 0.84 1.60 11.14
C ALA A 136 -0.39 1.11 11.91
N ARG A 137 -1.61 1.33 11.40
CA ARG A 137 -2.84 0.81 12.01
C ARG A 137 -2.92 -0.71 11.99
N VAL A 138 -2.58 -1.35 10.86
CA VAL A 138 -2.55 -2.82 10.75
C VAL A 138 -1.53 -3.41 11.73
N LEU A 139 -0.28 -2.95 11.70
CA LEU A 139 0.77 -3.46 12.59
C LEU A 139 0.47 -3.16 14.06
N GLY A 140 -0.12 -1.99 14.36
CA GLY A 140 -0.59 -1.65 15.70
C GLY A 140 -1.68 -2.58 16.21
N ALA A 141 -2.66 -2.92 15.36
CA ALA A 141 -3.70 -3.87 15.71
C ALA A 141 -3.15 -5.28 15.96
N ILE A 142 -2.22 -5.75 15.10
CA ILE A 142 -1.53 -7.04 15.31
C ILE A 142 -0.78 -7.01 16.63
N ARG A 143 -0.04 -5.94 16.92
CA ARG A 143 0.75 -5.77 18.14
C ARG A 143 -0.11 -5.95 19.40
N GLU A 144 -1.31 -5.40 19.43
CA GLU A 144 -2.21 -5.53 20.60
C GLU A 144 -2.76 -6.94 20.80
N GLU A 145 -2.79 -7.78 19.77
CA GLU A 145 -3.20 -9.18 19.87
C GLU A 145 -2.04 -10.12 20.28
N LEU A 146 -0.81 -9.63 20.29
CA LEU A 146 0.35 -10.40 20.74
C LEU A 146 0.52 -10.38 22.26
N GLY A 147 1.21 -11.42 22.77
CA GLY A 147 1.67 -11.51 24.15
C GLY A 147 2.62 -10.37 24.54
N HIS A 148 2.76 -10.11 25.85
CA HIS A 148 3.44 -8.91 26.37
C HIS A 148 4.87 -8.73 25.84
N GLU A 149 5.67 -9.79 25.80
CA GLU A 149 7.05 -9.71 25.31
C GLU A 149 7.09 -9.36 23.81
N GLN A 150 6.31 -10.05 22.99
CA GLN A 150 6.27 -9.83 21.54
C GLN A 150 5.69 -8.45 21.19
N ARG A 151 4.67 -8.00 21.94
CA ARG A 151 4.02 -6.70 21.80
C ARG A 151 5.03 -5.55 21.90
N SER A 152 5.94 -5.61 22.88
CA SER A 152 6.94 -4.56 23.09
C SER A 152 7.96 -4.44 21.96
N GLN A 153 8.18 -5.54 21.22
CA GLN A 153 9.23 -5.62 20.20
C GLN A 153 8.70 -5.33 18.79
N LEU A 154 7.44 -5.61 18.49
CA LEU A 154 6.88 -5.44 17.16
C LEU A 154 6.78 -3.95 16.78
N PRO A 155 7.47 -3.51 15.70
CA PRO A 155 7.35 -2.13 15.23
C PRO A 155 6.00 -1.90 14.54
N THR A 156 5.51 -0.66 14.58
CA THR A 156 4.32 -0.19 13.83
C THR A 156 4.69 0.42 12.47
N ASP A 157 5.88 0.13 11.97
CA ASP A 157 6.39 0.64 10.71
C ASP A 157 6.90 -0.56 9.92
N VAL A 158 6.36 -0.76 8.71
CA VAL A 158 6.67 -1.93 7.88
C VAL A 158 8.14 -1.95 7.44
N ILE A 159 8.76 -0.79 7.22
CA ILE A 159 10.18 -0.71 6.87
C ILE A 159 11.04 -1.12 8.07
N ARG A 160 10.65 -0.69 9.28
CA ARG A 160 11.33 -1.14 10.52
C ARG A 160 11.12 -2.63 10.81
N LEU A 161 9.96 -3.19 10.45
CA LEU A 161 9.73 -4.63 10.51
C LEU A 161 10.70 -5.35 9.58
N LEU A 162 10.74 -4.95 8.30
CA LEU A 162 11.62 -5.52 7.28
C LEU A 162 13.10 -5.46 7.68
N ALA A 163 13.55 -4.33 8.23
CA ALA A 163 14.93 -4.13 8.67
C ALA A 163 15.35 -5.03 9.84
N ARG A 164 14.39 -5.62 10.56
CA ARG A 164 14.60 -6.48 11.74
C ARG A 164 14.27 -7.95 11.47
N LEU A 165 13.98 -8.32 10.23
CA LEU A 165 13.69 -9.70 9.88
C LEU A 165 14.93 -10.58 9.99
N ASP A 166 14.74 -11.77 10.53
CA ASP A 166 15.70 -12.86 10.38
C ASP A 166 15.50 -13.50 9.00
N LEU A 167 16.33 -13.11 8.03
CA LEU A 167 16.26 -13.61 6.66
C LEU A 167 16.47 -15.13 6.57
N ALA A 168 17.14 -15.76 7.55
CA ALA A 168 17.32 -17.21 7.58
C ALA A 168 16.00 -17.95 7.87
N ARG A 169 15.00 -17.28 8.44
CA ARG A 169 13.67 -17.82 8.71
C ARG A 169 12.69 -17.61 7.57
N VAL A 170 13.08 -16.89 6.52
CA VAL A 170 12.24 -16.70 5.34
C VAL A 170 12.32 -17.96 4.48
N PRO A 171 11.22 -18.73 4.30
CA PRO A 171 11.26 -20.04 3.66
C PRO A 171 11.62 -19.97 2.17
N SER A 172 11.26 -18.87 1.50
CA SER A 172 11.64 -18.59 0.13
C SER A 172 11.63 -17.09 -0.12
N PRO A 173 12.72 -16.49 -0.64
CA PRO A 173 12.73 -15.07 -1.01
C PRO A 173 11.61 -14.72 -1.99
N ALA A 174 11.33 -15.58 -2.98
CA ALA A 174 10.28 -15.35 -3.96
C ALA A 174 8.87 -15.31 -3.35
N ALA A 175 8.64 -16.04 -2.25
CA ALA A 175 7.36 -16.01 -1.55
C ALA A 175 7.20 -14.78 -0.65
N ALA A 176 8.31 -14.19 -0.20
CA ALA A 176 8.35 -13.04 0.70
C ALA A 176 8.32 -11.68 -0.02
N VAL A 177 8.29 -11.68 -1.35
CA VAL A 177 8.21 -10.47 -2.18
C VAL A 177 6.81 -10.41 -2.79
N PRO A 178 6.05 -9.30 -2.60
CA PRO A 178 4.75 -9.15 -3.24
C PRO A 178 4.82 -9.28 -4.77
N PRO A 179 3.79 -9.81 -5.44
CA PRO A 179 3.82 -10.03 -6.89
C PRO A 179 4.17 -8.78 -7.71
N GLU A 180 3.68 -7.60 -7.34
CA GLU A 180 4.03 -6.35 -8.03
C GLU A 180 5.50 -5.98 -7.87
N VAL A 181 6.06 -6.16 -6.68
CA VAL A 181 7.49 -5.90 -6.44
C VAL A 181 8.33 -6.91 -7.24
N SER A 182 7.93 -8.18 -7.29
CA SER A 182 8.59 -9.19 -8.13
C SER A 182 8.55 -8.80 -9.61
N ALA A 183 7.41 -8.36 -10.13
CA ALA A 183 7.29 -7.92 -11.53
C ALA A 183 8.19 -6.72 -11.84
N VAL A 184 8.32 -5.78 -10.90
CA VAL A 184 9.25 -4.64 -11.01
C VAL A 184 10.71 -5.13 -11.05
N LEU A 185 11.10 -6.02 -10.13
CA LEU A 185 12.47 -6.56 -10.08
C LEU A 185 12.81 -7.39 -11.32
N GLU A 186 11.86 -8.15 -11.84
CA GLU A 186 12.00 -8.88 -13.10
C GLU A 186 12.19 -7.90 -14.27
N HIS A 187 11.41 -6.83 -14.35
CA HIS A 187 11.59 -5.81 -15.39
C HIS A 187 12.98 -5.15 -15.34
N MET A 188 13.50 -4.90 -14.13
CA MET A 188 14.84 -4.34 -13.92
C MET A 188 15.95 -5.30 -14.37
N THR A 189 15.72 -6.61 -14.32
CA THR A 189 16.74 -7.65 -14.62
C THR A 189 16.65 -8.22 -16.03
N GLN A 190 15.47 -8.27 -16.66
CA GLN A 190 15.23 -8.85 -18.00
C GLN A 190 15.76 -8.03 -19.20
N GLY A 191 16.59 -7.01 -18.97
CA GLY A 191 17.38 -6.44 -20.07
C GLY A 191 18.77 -5.98 -19.64
N ALA A 192 19.39 -6.80 -18.79
CA ALA A 192 20.84 -6.93 -18.71
C ALA A 192 21.36 -7.78 -19.88
#